data_AF-A0A0A6ZQB7-F1
#
_entry.id   AF-A0A0A6ZQB7-F1
#
_cell.length_a   1.000
_cell.length_b   1.000
_cell.length_c   1.000
_cell.angle_alpha   90.00
_cell.angle_beta   90.00
_cell.angle_gamma   90.00
#
_symmetry.space_group_name_H-M   'P 1'
#
loop_
_entity.id
_entity.type
_entity.pdbx_description
1 polymer ?
#
loop_
_entity_poly.entity_id
_entity_poly.type
_entity_poly.pdbx_seq_one_letter_code
_entity_poly.pdbx_strand_id
1 'polypeptide(L)' 'MVPVPMKPAGNYWHCLRHSNIGMITSDDWGSYGREVPKDKHLTGKIFTQRIERNNLTLRTRIKRLGS' A
#
# COMPACT_ATOMS: atom_id res chain seq x y z
N MET A 1 18.51 19.05 8.99
CA MET A 1 17.56 17.92 8.87
C MET A 1 18.29 16.80 8.16
N VAL A 2 18.85 15.86 8.93
CA VAL A 2 19.66 14.76 8.38
C VAL A 2 18.69 13.68 7.90
N PRO A 3 18.79 13.16 6.67
CA PRO A 3 17.93 12.06 6.24
C PRO A 3 18.16 10.86 7.16
N VAL A 4 17.09 10.40 7.82
CA VAL A 4 17.14 9.16 8.60
C VAL A 4 17.40 8.03 7.61
N PRO A 5 18.45 7.21 7.79
CA PRO A 5 18.66 6.05 6.95
C PRO A 5 17.47 5.10 7.15
N MET A 6 16.55 5.12 6.19
CA MET A 6 15.44 4.19 6.14
C MET A 6 16.06 2.81 5.89
N LYS A 7 15.94 1.90 6.86
CA LYS A 7 16.27 0.49 6.64
C LYS A 7 15.55 0.04 5.35
N PRO A 8 16.19 -0.71 4.44
CA PRO A 8 15.50 -1.23 3.27
C PRO A 8 14.25 -1.93 3.79
N ALA A 9 13.08 -1.53 3.29
CA ALA A 9 11.81 -2.16 3.61
C ALA A 9 12.02 -3.66 3.45
N GLY A 10 12.10 -4.39 4.56
CA GLY A 10 12.47 -5.78 4.56
C GLY A 10 11.35 -6.57 3.90
N ASN A 11 11.53 -6.91 2.64
CA ASN A 11 11.02 -8.06 1.92
C ASN A 11 9.58 -8.48 2.31
N TYR A 12 8.61 -7.56 2.32
CA TYR A 12 7.22 -7.91 2.63
C TYR A 12 6.69 -8.98 1.68
N TRP A 13 7.23 -8.99 0.45
CA TRP A 13 6.96 -10.04 -0.52
C TRP A 13 7.34 -11.44 -0.02
N HIS A 14 8.39 -11.57 0.80
CA HIS A 14 8.84 -12.84 1.34
C HIS A 14 7.86 -13.42 2.37
N CYS A 15 7.16 -12.57 3.10
CA CYS A 15 6.07 -12.97 3.99
C CYS A 15 4.84 -13.46 3.21
N LEU A 16 4.63 -12.92 2.01
CA LEU A 16 3.50 -13.22 1.14
C LEU A 16 3.81 -14.34 0.11
N ARG A 17 5.07 -14.75 -0.03
CA ARG A 17 5.55 -15.76 -1.00
C ARG A 17 4.88 -17.13 -0.82
N HIS A 18 4.54 -17.49 0.41
CA HIS A 18 3.88 -18.76 0.73
C HIS A 18 2.35 -18.69 0.60
N SER A 19 1.79 -17.50 0.36
CA SER A 19 0.36 -17.32 0.14
C SER A 19 0.04 -17.48 -1.36
N ASN A 20 -1.05 -18.19 -1.68
CA ASN A 20 -1.58 -18.30 -3.05
C ASN A 20 -2.29 -16.99 -3.47
N ILE A 21 -1.56 -15.88 -3.52
CA ILE A 21 -2.08 -14.59 -3.96
C ILE A 21 -2.05 -14.55 -5.49
N GLY A 22 -3.24 -14.57 -6.10
CA GLY A 22 -3.40 -14.53 -7.56
C GLY A 22 -3.10 -13.16 -8.17
N MET A 23 -3.32 -12.07 -7.43
CA MET A 23 -3.17 -10.69 -7.93
C MET A 23 -2.92 -9.73 -6.78
N ILE A 24 -2.06 -8.73 -7.02
CA ILE A 24 -1.76 -7.64 -6.09
C ILE A 24 -2.20 -6.32 -6.73
N THR A 25 -3.03 -5.56 -6.02
CA THR A 25 -3.45 -4.22 -6.42
C THR A 25 -2.72 -3.19 -5.58
N SER A 26 -2.02 -2.23 -6.18
CA SER A 26 -1.32 -1.16 -5.45
C SER A 26 -1.51 0.22 -6.09
N ASP A 27 -1.11 1.26 -5.36
CA ASP A 27 -1.17 2.67 -5.76
C ASP A 27 0.05 3.14 -6.57
N ASP A 28 0.83 2.20 -7.11
CA ASP A 28 2.09 2.42 -7.83
C ASP A 28 3.22 3.04 -7.01
N TRP A 29 3.17 2.98 -5.68
CA TRP A 29 4.27 3.52 -4.89
C TRP A 29 5.60 2.84 -5.24
N GLY A 30 6.64 3.64 -5.48
CA GLY A 30 7.90 3.18 -6.09
C GLY A 30 8.66 2.10 -5.31
N SER A 31 8.33 1.88 -4.03
CA SER A 31 8.90 0.75 -3.27
C SER A 31 8.37 -0.62 -3.71
N TYR A 32 7.14 -0.70 -4.25
CA TYR A 32 6.52 -1.97 -4.64
C TYR A 32 7.04 -2.51 -5.97
N GLY A 33 7.37 -1.61 -6.90
CA GLY A 33 7.86 -2.00 -8.23
C GLY A 33 9.17 -2.78 -8.24
N ARG A 34 9.90 -2.79 -7.12
CA ARG A 34 11.15 -3.56 -6.96
C ARG A 34 10.91 -5.02 -6.56
N GLU A 35 9.83 -5.30 -5.84
CA GLU A 35 9.60 -6.60 -5.20
C GLU A 35 8.44 -7.39 -5.81
N VAL A 36 7.47 -6.72 -6.43
CA VAL A 36 6.27 -7.37 -7.00
C VAL A 36 6.50 -7.70 -8.48
N PRO A 37 6.30 -8.97 -8.91
CA PRO A 37 6.32 -9.33 -10.32
C PRO A 37 5.28 -8.53 -11.10
N LYS A 38 5.70 -7.89 -12.21
CA LYS A 38 4.83 -7.04 -13.04
C LYS A 38 3.57 -7.78 -13.53
N ASP A 39 3.69 -9.08 -13.82
CA ASP A 39 2.58 -9.90 -14.32
C ASP A 39 1.47 -10.14 -13.27
N LYS A 40 1.78 -9.94 -11.98
CA LYS A 40 0.82 -10.07 -10.87
C LYS A 40 0.39 -8.72 -10.30
N HIS A 41 0.95 -7.63 -10.82
CA HIS A 41 0.75 -6.30 -10.28
C HIS A 41 -0.26 -5.52 -11.12
N LEU A 42 -1.42 -5.23 -10.52
CA LEU A 42 -2.40 -4.34 -11.09
C LEU A 42 -2.29 -2.98 -10.40
N THR A 43 -1.66 -2.03 -11.06
CA THR A 43 -1.58 -0.65 -10.58
C THR A 43 -2.90 0.07 -10.85
N GLY A 44 -3.47 0.71 -9.82
CA GLY A 44 -4.60 1.62 -9.98
C GLY A 44 -5.59 1.63 -8.82
N LYS A 45 -6.57 2.53 -8.89
CA LYS A 45 -7.56 2.75 -7.83
C LYS A 45 -8.87 1.98 -8.00
N ILE A 46 -8.94 1.10 -9.01
CA ILE A 46 -10.17 0.39 -9.39
C ILE A 46 -10.74 -0.41 -8.21
N PHE A 47 -9.86 -1.01 -7.39
CA PHE A 47 -10.25 -1.83 -6.23
C PHE A 47 -10.07 -1.13 -4.88
N THR A 48 -9.51 0.08 -4.82
CA THR A 48 -9.24 0.78 -3.56
C THR A 48 -10.49 1.47 -2.99
N GLN A 49 -11.51 1.67 -3.81
CA GLN A 49 -12.71 2.43 -3.46
C GLN A 49 -13.41 1.94 -2.18
N ARG A 50 -13.47 0.62 -1.96
CA ARG A 50 -14.11 0.02 -0.77
C ARG A 50 -13.32 0.30 0.51
N ILE A 51 -11.99 0.25 0.43
CA ILE A 51 -11.07 0.57 1.53
C ILE A 51 -11.16 2.08 1.85
N GLU A 52 -11.12 2.92 0.82
CA GLU A 52 -11.27 4.37 0.95
C GLU A 52 -12.61 4.75 1.59
N ARG A 53 -13.71 4.08 1.21
CA ARG A 53 -15.04 4.31 1.76
C ARG A 53 -15.16 3.87 3.22
N ASN A 54 -14.56 2.74 3.60
CA ASN A 54 -14.51 2.30 4.99
C ASN A 54 -13.80 3.32 5.90
N ASN A 55 -12.74 3.94 5.39
CA ASN A 55 -11.93 4.89 6.16
C ASN A 55 -12.47 6.33 6.14
N LEU A 56 -13.55 6.60 5.41
CA LEU A 56 -14.09 7.94 5.21
C LEU A 56 -14.54 8.59 6.53
N THR A 57 -15.27 7.84 7.37
CA THR A 57 -15.75 8.33 8.67
C THR A 57 -14.60 8.69 9.60
N LEU A 58 -13.58 7.82 9.67
CA LEU A 58 -12.39 8.05 10.48
C LEU A 58 -11.65 9.32 10.02
N ARG A 59 -11.43 9.46 8.70
CA ARG A 59 -10.80 10.65 8.11
C ARG A 59 -11.56 11.93 8.46
N THR A 60 -12.89 11.91 8.36
CA THR A 60 -13.73 13.06 8.70
C THR A 60 -13.65 13.40 10.19
N ARG A 61 -13.66 12.40 11.07
CA ARG A 61 -13.52 12.63 12.52
C ARG A 61 -12.17 13.21 12.89
N ILE A 62 -11.06 12.67 12.36
CA ILE A 62 -9.72 13.20 12.60
C ILE A 62 -9.61 14.65 12.15
N LYS A 63 -10.13 14.98 10.96
CA LYS A 63 -10.16 16.37 10.47
C LYS A 63 -10.88 17.31 11.45
N ARG A 64 -12.03 16.90 11.99
CA ARG A 64 -12.79 17.70 12.97
C ARG A 64 -12.09 17.91 14.30
N LEU A 65 -11.15 17.03 14.68
CA LEU A 65 -10.37 17.18 15.92
C LEU A 65 -9.21 18.18 15.77
N GLY A 66 -8.74 18.39 14.54
CA GLY A 66 -7.71 19.39 14.23
C GLY A 66 -8.27 20.67 13.59
N SER A 67 -9.60 20.83 13.60
CA SER A 67 -10.30 22.05 13.15
C SER A 67 -10.77 22.87 14.34
#